data_AF-Q8U0X6-F1
#
_entry.id   AF-Q8U0X6-F1
#
_cell.length_a   1.000
_cell.length_b   1.000
_cell.length_c   1.000
_cell.angle_alpha   90.00
_cell.angle_beta   90.00
_cell.angle_gamma   90.00
#
_symmetry.space_group_name_H-M   'P 1'
#
loop_
_entity.id
_entity.type
_entity.pdbx_description
1 polymer ?
#
loop_
_entity_poly.entity_id
_entity_poly.type
_entity_poly.pdbx_seq_one_letter_code
_entity_poly.pdbx_strand_id
1 'polypeptide(L)'
;MKWIKFTTNLTPEEAKIVQYELSTRDEFYRVFINPYAKVAEVVIDDSKVNIEELKEKLKGEVIEEKEITLQELIEGSLSWNNVLRSKA
;
A
#
# COMPACT_ATOMS: atom_id res chain seq x y z
N MET A 1 7.43 -9.29 6.09
CA MET A 1 6.63 -8.11 5.69
C MET A 1 6.77 -7.93 4.20
N LYS A 2 5.67 -7.58 3.53
CA LYS A 2 5.63 -7.46 2.08
C LYS A 2 5.05 -6.12 1.67
N TRP A 3 5.65 -5.51 0.67
CA TRP A 3 5.03 -4.43 -0.09
C TRP A 3 4.39 -5.04 -1.33
N ILE A 4 3.13 -4.71 -1.56
CA ILE A 4 2.34 -5.24 -2.67
C ILE A 4 1.65 -4.08 -3.36
N LYS A 5 1.75 -4.07 -4.68
CA LYS A 5 1.08 -3.13 -5.56
C LYS A 5 -0.08 -3.84 -6.26
N PHE A 6 -1.25 -3.25 -6.20
CA PHE A 6 -2.47 -3.73 -6.83
C PHE A 6 -2.96 -2.75 -7.89
N THR A 7 -3.65 -3.27 -8.91
CA THR A 7 -4.63 -2.47 -9.64
C THR A 7 -5.83 -2.21 -8.73
N THR A 8 -6.58 -1.14 -8.98
CA THR A 8 -7.86 -0.94 -8.30
C THR A 8 -8.86 -0.26 -9.23
N ASN A 9 -10.11 -0.69 -9.16
CA ASN A 9 -11.24 -0.05 -9.83
C ASN A 9 -12.21 0.63 -8.85
N LEU A 10 -11.74 0.95 -7.64
CA LEU A 10 -12.53 1.67 -6.65
C LEU A 10 -12.80 3.11 -7.11
N THR A 11 -13.99 3.61 -6.82
CA THR A 11 -14.29 5.04 -6.90
C THR A 11 -13.57 5.82 -5.81
N PRO A 12 -13.43 7.16 -5.92
CA PRO A 12 -12.80 7.96 -4.88
C PRO A 12 -13.39 7.81 -3.48
N GLU A 13 -14.72 7.68 -3.38
CA GLU A 13 -15.41 7.49 -2.11
C GLU A 13 -15.13 6.10 -1.52
N GLU A 14 -15.22 5.05 -2.33
CA GLU A 14 -14.89 3.69 -1.91
C GLU A 14 -13.42 3.57 -1.49
N ALA A 15 -12.50 4.15 -2.27
CA ALA A 15 -11.07 4.15 -1.96
C ALA A 15 -10.79 4.81 -0.61
N LYS A 16 -11.47 5.91 -0.28
CA LYS A 16 -11.34 6.57 1.02
C LYS A 16 -11.78 5.68 2.17
N ILE A 17 -12.93 4.99 2.01
CA ILE A 17 -13.47 4.08 3.03
C ILE A 17 -12.53 2.89 3.23
N VAL A 18 -12.15 2.22 2.14
CA VAL A 18 -11.27 1.04 2.18
C VAL A 18 -9.90 1.41 2.73
N GLN A 19 -9.31 2.53 2.31
CA GLN A 19 -8.02 2.96 2.85
C GLN A 19 -8.10 3.22 4.35
N TYR A 20 -9.16 3.87 4.84
CA TYR A 20 -9.36 4.08 6.26
C TYR A 20 -9.49 2.76 7.03
N GLU A 21 -10.37 1.87 6.56
CA GLU A 21 -10.60 0.56 7.18
C GLU A 21 -9.29 -0.24 7.31
N LEU A 22 -8.56 -0.39 6.20
CA LEU A 22 -7.29 -1.11 6.19
C LEU A 22 -6.23 -0.43 7.08
N SER A 23 -6.20 0.90 7.12
CA SER A 23 -5.23 1.65 7.93
C SER A 23 -5.49 1.57 9.44
N THR A 24 -6.67 1.12 9.86
CA THR A 24 -6.99 0.91 11.30
C THR A 24 -6.61 -0.46 11.82
N ARG A 25 -6.16 -1.36 10.94
CA ARG A 25 -5.81 -2.75 11.26
C ARG A 25 -4.30 -2.88 11.46
N ASP A 26 -3.88 -3.53 12.54
CA ASP A 26 -2.45 -3.63 12.95
C ASP A 26 -1.58 -4.42 11.96
N GLU A 27 -2.20 -5.30 11.17
CA GLU A 27 -1.51 -6.09 10.14
C GLU A 27 -1.17 -5.29 8.86
N PHE A 28 -1.63 -4.03 8.77
CA PHE A 28 -1.33 -3.11 7.68
C PHE A 28 -0.41 -1.99 8.16
N TYR A 29 0.86 -2.06 7.78
CA TYR A 29 1.85 -1.06 8.16
C TYR A 29 1.71 0.23 7.34
N ARG A 30 1.24 0.12 6.09
CA ARG A 30 0.99 1.27 5.21
C ARG A 30 -0.05 0.92 4.18
N VAL A 31 -1.00 1.83 3.95
CA VAL A 31 -2.02 1.68 2.91
C VAL A 31 -2.11 2.98 2.13
N PHE A 32 -1.97 2.89 0.83
CA PHE A 32 -2.12 4.02 -0.09
C PHE A 32 -2.96 3.59 -1.29
N ILE A 33 -4.11 4.23 -1.50
CA ILE A 33 -5.01 3.92 -2.59
C ILE A 33 -5.17 5.17 -3.44
N ASN A 34 -4.80 5.08 -4.72
CA ASN A 34 -5.01 6.13 -5.70
C ASN A 34 -6.01 5.67 -6.77
N PRO A 35 -7.31 6.00 -6.61
CA PRO A 35 -8.36 5.58 -7.54
C PRO A 35 -8.22 6.24 -8.92
N TYR A 36 -7.65 7.46 -8.99
CA TYR A 36 -7.42 8.15 -10.26
C TYR A 36 -6.31 7.49 -11.09
N ALA A 37 -5.26 7.01 -10.42
CA ALA A 37 -4.20 6.24 -11.05
C ALA A 37 -4.53 4.75 -11.20
N LYS A 38 -5.67 4.29 -10.66
CA LYS A 38 -6.08 2.88 -10.61
C LYS A 38 -5.04 1.96 -9.96
N VAL A 39 -4.34 2.48 -8.95
CA VAL A 39 -3.28 1.76 -8.23
C VAL A 39 -3.52 1.84 -6.73
N ALA A 40 -3.26 0.73 -6.04
CA ALA A 40 -3.13 0.68 -4.60
C ALA A 40 -1.78 0.08 -4.20
N GLU A 41 -1.15 0.63 -3.18
CA GLU A 41 0.10 0.15 -2.61
C GLU A 41 -0.10 -0.13 -1.14
N VAL A 42 0.27 -1.33 -0.71
CA VAL A 42 -0.01 -1.82 0.63
C VAL A 42 1.22 -2.50 1.19
N VAL A 43 1.57 -2.17 2.43
CA VAL A 43 2.62 -2.85 3.19
C VAL A 43 1.97 -3.63 4.31
N ILE A 44 2.22 -4.93 4.35
CA ILE A 44 1.50 -5.88 5.20
C ILE A 44 2.43 -6.80 5.99
N ASP A 45 1.89 -7.31 7.09
CA ASP A 45 2.36 -8.52 7.75
C ASP A 45 1.82 -9.75 7.00
N ASP A 46 2.67 -10.40 6.21
CA ASP A 46 2.32 -11.54 5.36
C ASP A 46 1.94 -12.80 6.15
N SER A 47 2.20 -12.81 7.47
CA SER A 47 1.74 -13.90 8.35
C SER A 47 0.28 -13.77 8.79
N LYS A 48 -0.33 -12.59 8.61
CA LYS A 48 -1.67 -12.26 9.13
C LYS A 48 -2.69 -11.89 8.06
N VAL A 49 -2.24 -11.54 6.85
CA VAL A 49 -3.10 -11.01 5.79
C VAL A 49 -3.29 -12.01 4.67
N ASN A 50 -4.55 -12.24 4.28
CA ASN A 50 -4.88 -12.98 3.07
C ASN A 50 -4.90 -12.03 1.85
N ILE A 51 -4.07 -12.33 0.85
CA ILE A 51 -3.95 -11.55 -0.38
C ILE A 51 -5.23 -11.62 -1.23
N GLU A 52 -5.97 -12.73 -1.19
CA GLU A 52 -7.21 -12.89 -1.96
C GLU A 52 -8.31 -11.95 -1.46
N GLU A 53 -8.46 -11.82 -0.13
CA GLU A 53 -9.39 -10.86 0.49
C GLU A 53 -9.06 -9.42 0.08
N LEU A 54 -7.76 -9.08 -0.02
CA LEU A 54 -7.32 -7.76 -0.47
C LEU A 54 -7.66 -7.49 -1.93
N LYS A 55 -7.51 -8.49 -2.81
CA LYS A 55 -7.90 -8.36 -4.22
C LYS A 55 -9.39 -8.05 -4.36
N GLU A 56 -10.23 -8.74 -3.58
CA GLU A 56 -11.67 -8.49 -3.56
C GLU A 56 -12.01 -7.09 -3.04
N LYS A 57 -11.44 -6.70 -1.88
CA LYS A 57 -11.66 -5.37 -1.29
C LYS A 57 -11.20 -4.24 -2.22
N LEU A 58 -10.07 -4.41 -2.89
CA LEU A 58 -9.51 -3.41 -3.81
C LEU A 58 -10.12 -3.47 -5.22
N LYS A 59 -10.97 -4.47 -5.50
CA LYS A 59 -11.53 -4.76 -6.83
C LYS A 59 -10.44 -4.78 -7.90
N GLY A 60 -9.35 -5.49 -7.63
CA GLY A 60 -8.19 -5.49 -8.50
C GLY A 60 -7.23 -6.65 -8.26
N GLU A 61 -6.08 -6.59 -8.93
CA GLU A 61 -5.13 -7.69 -9.04
C GLU A 61 -3.73 -7.24 -8.62
N VAL A 62 -2.89 -8.18 -8.19
CA VAL A 62 -1.50 -7.91 -7.83
C VAL A 62 -0.72 -7.62 -9.11
N ILE A 63 -0.08 -6.46 -9.15
CA ILE A 63 0.84 -6.05 -10.22
C ILE A 63 2.28 -6.41 -9.83
N GLU A 64 2.62 -6.22 -8.57
CA GLU A 64 3.99 -6.37 -8.08
C GLU A 64 3.97 -6.75 -6.60
N GLU A 65 4.86 -7.65 -6.21
CA GLU A 65 5.09 -8.01 -4.81
C GLU A 65 6.60 -7.98 -4.52
N LYS A 66 6.96 -7.46 -3.35
CA LYS A 66 8.33 -7.41 -2.85
C LYS A 66 8.37 -7.69 -1.37
N GLU A 67 9.31 -8.51 -0.95
CA GLU A 67 9.71 -8.56 0.44
C GLU A 67 10.53 -7.31 0.75
N ILE A 68 10.19 -6.63 1.85
CA ILE A 68 10.90 -5.43 2.30
C ILE A 68 11.34 -5.60 3.76
N THR A 69 12.39 -4.90 4.15
CA THR A 69 12.84 -4.79 5.53
C THR A 69 12.18 -3.63 6.26
N LEU A 70 12.23 -3.64 7.60
CA LEU A 70 11.76 -2.52 8.41
C LEU A 70 12.51 -1.23 8.07
N GLN A 71 13.81 -1.32 7.78
CA GLN A 71 14.62 -0.17 7.43
C GLN A 71 14.16 0.46 6.11
N GLU A 72 13.92 -0.35 5.07
CA GLU A 72 13.41 0.14 3.78
C GLU A 72 12.02 0.78 3.92
N LEU A 73 11.15 0.23 4.78
CA LEU A 73 9.84 0.82 5.07
C LEU A 73 9.96 2.21 5.71
N ILE A 74 10.84 2.34 6.70
CA ILE A 74 11.11 3.62 7.37
C ILE A 74 11.66 4.62 6.34
N GLU A 75 12.69 4.24 5.59
CA GLU A 75 13.31 5.10 4.57
C GLU A 75 12.31 5.56 3.50
N GLY A 76 11.42 4.67 3.03
CA GLY A 76 10.36 4.98 2.08
C GLY A 76 9.21 5.82 2.66
N SER A 77 9.14 5.95 3.99
CA SER A 77 8.15 6.78 4.69
C SER A 77 8.69 8.17 5.03
N LEU A 78 10.01 8.35 5.03
CA LEU A 78 10.67 9.64 5.23
C LEU A 78 10.58 10.49 3.96
N SER A 79 9.63 11.41 3.92
CA SER A 79 9.43 12.34 2.79
C SER A 79 10.64 13.24 2.48
N TRP A 80 11.58 13.40 3.41
CA TRP A 80 12.74 14.30 3.30
C TRP A 80 13.87 13.77 2.41
N ASN A 81 13.93 12.46 2.14
CA ASN A 81 14.90 11.90 1.20
C ASN A 81 14.71 12.43 -0.24
N ASN A 82 13.50 12.90 -0.59
CA ASN A 82 13.25 13.55 -1.87
C ASN A 82 13.85 14.96 -1.97
N VAL A 83 14.10 15.64 -0.83
CA VAL A 83 14.66 17.00 -0.79
C VAL A 83 16.19 16.98 -0.80
N LEU A 84 16.82 15.96 -0.19
CA LEU A 84 18.27 15.85 -0.13
C LEU A 84 18.89 15.37 -1.45
N ARG A 85 18.17 14.56 -2.25
CA ARG A 85 18.64 14.13 -3.58
C ARG A 85 18.50 15.20 -4.68
N SER A 86 17.74 16.28 -4.45
CA SER A 86 17.59 17.37 -5.44
C SER A 86 18.70 18.43 -5.37
N LYS A 87 19.72 18.22 -4.52
CA LYS A 87 20.95 19.01 -4.47
C LYS A 87 22.16 18.09 -4.66
N ALA A 88 22.30 17.57 -5.87
CA ALA A 88 23.56 17.04 -6.40
C ALA A 88 23.64 17.38 -7.88
#